data_AF-A0A2D4LZB5-F1
#
_entry.id   AF-A0A2D4LZB5-F1
#
_cell.length_a   1.000
_cell.length_b   1.000
_cell.length_c   1.000
_cell.angle_alpha   90.00
_cell.angle_beta   90.00
_cell.angle_gamma   90.00
#
_symmetry.space_group_name_H-M   'P 1'
#
loop_
_entity.id
_entity.type
_entity.pdbx_description
1 polymer ?
#
loop_
_entity_poly.entity_id
_entity_poly.type
_entity_poly.pdbx_seq_one_letter_code
_entity_poly.pdbx_strand_id
1 'polypeptide(L)'
;QGLAARQVPRPQWERRELVLRKAHQADSWAVRTSTSASFFVRASLRWLKHLRDTIPANNVRAHQDLAKVIAANEYAADATYNSVKYSARAMAAQVSARRLLWLKHWQAEVKQKWKLAS
;
A
#
# COMPACT_ATOMS: atom_id res chain seq x y z
N GLN A 1 14.03 14.05 -43.96
CA GLN A 1 14.97 14.52 -42.92
C GLN A 1 14.16 14.82 -41.67
N GLY A 2 14.04 13.84 -40.77
CA GLY A 2 13.21 13.94 -39.57
C GLY A 2 13.99 14.61 -38.45
N LEU A 3 13.43 15.69 -37.90
CA LEU A 3 13.91 16.35 -36.69
C LEU A 3 13.88 15.34 -35.54
N ALA A 4 15.02 14.70 -35.28
CA ALA A 4 15.26 13.99 -34.03
C ALA A 4 15.24 15.02 -32.91
N ALA A 5 14.06 15.22 -32.32
CA ALA A 5 13.90 15.98 -31.09
C ALA A 5 14.91 15.42 -30.08
N ARG A 6 15.95 16.21 -29.77
CA ARG A 6 16.86 15.92 -28.66
C ARG A 6 15.98 15.76 -27.42
N GLN A 7 15.76 14.51 -26.99
CA GLN A 7 15.10 14.23 -25.73
C GLN A 7 16.05 14.74 -24.64
N VAL A 8 15.81 15.96 -24.17
CA VAL A 8 16.50 16.49 -23.00
C VAL A 8 16.20 15.53 -21.85
N PRO A 9 17.22 14.88 -21.25
CA PRO A 9 16.98 13.91 -20.20
C PRO A 9 16.27 14.60 -19.05
N ARG A 10 15.12 14.03 -18.64
CA ARG A 10 14.34 14.54 -17.51
C ARG A 10 15.26 14.80 -16.30
N PRO A 11 15.20 15.97 -15.63
CA PRO A 11 16.05 16.26 -14.50
C PRO A 11 15.84 15.24 -13.37
N GLN A 12 16.90 14.97 -12.60
CA GLN A 12 16.90 13.88 -11.61
C GLN A 12 15.81 14.03 -10.55
N TRP A 13 15.44 15.26 -10.17
CA TRP A 13 14.41 15.51 -9.17
C TRP A 13 13.02 15.09 -9.67
N GLU A 14 12.66 15.35 -10.92
CA GLU A 14 11.37 14.93 -11.48
C GLU A 14 11.27 13.41 -11.61
N ARG A 15 12.38 12.72 -11.87
CA ARG A 15 12.41 11.25 -11.87
C ARG A 15 12.11 10.70 -10.47
N ARG A 16 12.70 11.29 -9.42
CA ARG A 16 12.45 10.92 -8.02
C ARG A 16 11.01 11.21 -7.61
N GLU A 17 10.46 12.35 -8.00
CA GLU A 17 9.05 12.71 -7.78
C GLU A 17 8.11 11.71 -8.45
N LEU A 18 8.40 11.30 -9.69
CA LEU A 18 7.60 10.30 -10.41
C LEU A 18 7.59 8.95 -9.69
N VAL A 19 8.74 8.49 -9.20
CA VAL A 19 8.84 7.23 -8.43
C VAL A 19 8.00 7.33 -7.15
N LEU A 20 8.10 8.43 -6.41
CA LEU A 20 7.33 8.64 -5.19
C LEU A 20 5.81 8.67 -5.45
N ARG A 21 5.37 9.26 -6.56
CA ARG A 21 3.95 9.24 -6.97
C ARG A 21 3.45 7.84 -7.31
N LYS A 22 4.23 7.08 -8.09
CA LYS A 22 3.88 5.70 -8.45
C LYS A 22 3.80 4.80 -7.21
N ALA A 23 4.75 4.95 -6.28
CA ALA A 23 4.76 4.20 -5.04
C ALA A 23 3.54 4.54 -4.17
N HIS A 24 3.15 5.82 -4.08
CA HIS A 24 1.93 6.24 -3.37
C HIS A 24 0.66 5.66 -3.98
N GLN A 25 0.57 5.64 -5.31
CA GLN A 25 -0.55 5.02 -6.00
C GLN A 25 -0.59 3.51 -5.72
N ALA A 26 0.55 2.81 -5.78
CA ALA A 26 0.63 1.39 -5.46
C ALA A 26 0.17 1.09 -4.02
N ASP A 27 0.62 1.88 -3.04
CA ASP A 27 0.20 1.72 -1.65
C ASP A 27 -1.30 2.02 -1.46
N SER A 28 -1.86 2.98 -2.20
CA SER A 28 -3.30 3.25 -2.18
C SER A 28 -4.12 2.05 -2.68
N TRP A 29 -3.64 1.36 -3.72
CA TRP A 29 -4.24 0.11 -4.18
C TRP A 29 -4.08 -0.99 -3.13
N ALA A 30 -2.92 -1.10 -2.50
CA ALA A 30 -2.68 -2.07 -1.44
C ALA A 30 -3.61 -1.86 -0.23
N VAL A 31 -3.85 -0.61 0.18
CA VAL A 31 -4.83 -0.27 1.23
C VAL A 31 -6.23 -0.73 0.85
N ARG A 32 -6.69 -0.40 -0.36
CA ARG A 32 -8.03 -0.78 -0.84
C ARG A 32 -8.19 -2.31 -0.87
N THR A 33 -7.24 -3.02 -1.49
CA THR A 33 -7.27 -4.48 -1.59
C THR A 33 -7.21 -5.15 -0.23
N SER A 34 -6.32 -4.68 0.65
CA SER A 34 -6.15 -5.26 1.99
C SER A 34 -7.36 -5.00 2.89
N THR A 35 -7.99 -3.82 2.77
CA THR A 35 -9.23 -3.50 3.48
C THR A 35 -10.39 -4.39 3.03
N SER A 36 -10.57 -4.54 1.71
CA SER A 36 -11.60 -5.44 1.15
C SER A 36 -11.36 -6.89 1.55
N ALA A 37 -10.11 -7.36 1.49
CA ALA A 37 -9.75 -8.70 1.92
C ALA A 37 -10.07 -8.92 3.41
N SER A 38 -9.66 -7.99 4.29
CA SER A 38 -9.96 -8.09 5.73
C SER A 38 -11.46 -8.13 5.99
N PHE A 39 -12.25 -7.30 5.29
CA PHE A 39 -13.71 -7.30 5.40
C PHE A 39 -14.30 -8.68 5.04
N PHE A 40 -13.96 -9.23 3.87
CA PHE A 40 -14.51 -10.51 3.43
C PHE A 40 -14.03 -11.69 4.28
N VAL A 41 -12.79 -11.67 4.78
CA VAL A 41 -12.30 -12.72 5.69
C VAL A 41 -13.03 -12.66 7.04
N ARG A 42 -13.28 -11.46 7.58
CA ARG A 42 -14.08 -11.31 8.81
C ARG A 42 -15.55 -11.71 8.61
N ALA A 43 -16.12 -11.41 7.44
CA ALA A 43 -17.48 -11.83 7.10
C ALA A 43 -17.57 -13.37 6.98
N SER A 44 -16.62 -14.00 6.29
CA SER A 44 -16.61 -15.46 6.15
C SER A 44 -16.40 -16.18 7.47
N LEU A 45 -15.70 -15.58 8.44
CA LEU A 45 -15.60 -16.10 9.79
C LEU A 45 -16.97 -16.26 10.47
N ARG A 46 -17.91 -15.32 10.23
CA ARG A 46 -19.28 -15.43 10.75
C ARG A 46 -20.00 -16.62 10.15
N TRP A 47 -19.83 -16.84 8.85
CA TRP A 47 -20.41 -17.99 8.15
C TRP A 47 -19.80 -19.31 8.60
N LEU A 48 -18.48 -19.36 8.83
CA LEU A 48 -17.79 -20.55 9.34
C LEU A 48 -18.24 -20.91 10.77
N LYS A 49 -18.43 -19.89 11.64
CA LYS A 49 -18.96 -20.09 12.99
C LYS A 49 -20.39 -20.64 12.93
N HIS A 50 -21.23 -20.08 12.08
CA HIS A 50 -22.58 -20.61 11.85
C HIS A 50 -22.56 -22.05 11.31
N LEU A 51 -21.70 -22.34 10.34
CA LEU A 51 -21.56 -23.69 9.77
C LEU A 51 -21.12 -24.71 10.82
N ARG A 52 -20.16 -24.34 11.69
CA ARG A 52 -19.72 -25.19 12.80
C ARG A 52 -20.88 -25.53 13.73
N ASP A 53 -21.73 -24.56 14.05
CA ASP A 53 -22.85 -24.77 14.98
C ASP A 53 -23.97 -25.64 14.35
N THR A 54 -24.08 -25.68 13.02
CA THR A 54 -25.04 -26.53 12.28
C THR A 54 -24.59 -27.98 12.12
N ILE A 55 -23.27 -28.27 12.22
CA ILE A 55 -22.75 -29.63 12.03
C ILE A 55 -23.04 -30.50 13.26
N PRO A 56 -23.60 -31.70 13.09
CA PRO A 56 -23.83 -32.63 14.18
C PRO A 56 -22.57 -32.87 15.02
N ALA A 57 -22.71 -32.84 16.35
CA ALA A 57 -21.59 -32.96 17.30
C ALA A 57 -20.83 -34.30 17.20
N ASN A 58 -21.45 -35.33 16.63
CA ASN A 58 -20.80 -36.63 16.40
C ASN A 58 -19.72 -36.57 15.30
N ASN A 59 -19.71 -35.54 14.45
CA ASN A 59 -18.74 -35.40 13.38
C ASN A 59 -17.51 -34.62 13.87
N VAL A 60 -16.75 -35.25 14.78
CA VAL A 60 -15.57 -34.65 15.44
C VAL A 60 -14.53 -34.15 14.44
N ARG A 61 -14.33 -34.88 13.33
CA ARG A 61 -13.37 -34.48 12.28
C ARG A 61 -13.77 -33.16 11.62
N ALA A 62 -15.04 -33.00 11.26
CA ALA A 62 -15.53 -31.78 10.65
C ALA A 62 -15.39 -30.57 11.57
N HIS A 63 -15.65 -30.75 12.88
CA HIS A 63 -15.42 -29.71 13.89
C HIS A 63 -13.93 -29.33 14.03
N GLN A 64 -13.03 -30.31 14.03
CA GLN A 64 -11.58 -30.07 14.07
C GLN A 64 -11.07 -29.33 12.83
N ASP A 65 -11.52 -29.73 11.63
CA ASP A 65 -11.09 -29.09 10.39
C ASP A 65 -11.66 -27.66 10.28
N LEU A 66 -12.91 -27.44 10.70
CA LEU A 66 -13.46 -26.08 10.79
C LEU A 66 -12.72 -25.21 11.80
N ALA A 67 -12.31 -25.75 12.95
CA ALA A 67 -11.52 -24.99 13.91
C ALA A 67 -10.19 -24.52 13.31
N LYS A 68 -9.51 -25.36 12.51
CA LYS A 68 -8.29 -24.97 11.78
C LYS A 68 -8.58 -23.85 10.77
N VAL A 69 -9.67 -23.95 10.00
CA VAL A 69 -10.04 -22.94 9.00
C VAL A 69 -10.43 -21.61 9.67
N ILE A 70 -11.15 -21.66 10.79
CA ILE A 70 -11.50 -20.48 11.60
C ILE A 70 -10.22 -19.77 12.07
N ALA A 71 -9.27 -20.51 12.65
CA ALA A 71 -7.99 -19.95 13.09
C ALA A 71 -7.18 -19.35 11.92
N ALA A 72 -7.15 -20.03 10.77
CA ALA A 72 -6.49 -19.52 9.57
C ALA A 72 -7.13 -18.22 9.06
N ASN A 73 -8.46 -18.12 9.09
CA ASN A 73 -9.17 -16.90 8.70
C ASN A 73 -8.96 -15.76 9.70
N GLU A 74 -8.96 -16.02 11.00
CA GLU A 74 -8.64 -15.02 12.01
C GLU A 74 -7.24 -14.43 11.78
N TYR A 75 -6.24 -15.29 11.55
CA TYR A 75 -4.90 -14.85 11.17
C TYR A 75 -4.88 -14.05 9.86
N ALA A 76 -5.57 -14.50 8.82
CA ALA A 76 -5.63 -13.81 7.53
C ALA A 76 -6.31 -12.42 7.64
N ALA A 77 -7.34 -12.29 8.47
CA ALA A 77 -8.01 -11.01 8.73
C ALA A 77 -7.06 -10.01 9.41
N ASP A 78 -6.21 -10.48 10.32
CA ASP A 78 -5.25 -9.65 11.05
C ASP A 78 -4.01 -9.32 10.19
N ALA A 79 -3.53 -10.28 9.38
CA ALA A 79 -2.44 -10.06 8.44
C ALA A 79 -2.81 -9.00 7.38
N THR A 80 -4.02 -9.09 6.82
CA THR A 80 -4.53 -8.10 5.86
C THR A 80 -4.74 -6.72 6.52
N TYR A 81 -5.20 -6.68 7.77
CA TYR A 81 -5.28 -5.42 8.52
C TYR A 81 -3.90 -4.80 8.78
N ASN A 82 -2.91 -5.60 9.16
CA ASN A 82 -1.52 -5.14 9.34
C ASN A 82 -0.92 -4.60 8.04
N SER A 83 -1.23 -5.22 6.89
CA SER A 83 -0.85 -4.70 5.57
C SER A 83 -1.34 -3.27 5.36
N VAL A 84 -2.61 -2.96 5.71
CA VAL A 84 -3.15 -1.59 5.64
C VAL A 84 -2.31 -0.60 6.47
N LYS A 85 -1.96 -0.99 7.70
CA LYS A 85 -1.12 -0.16 8.59
C LYS A 85 0.25 0.15 7.98
N TYR A 86 0.90 -0.83 7.38
CA TYR A 86 2.21 -0.63 6.74
C TYR A 86 2.11 0.23 5.47
N SER A 87 1.11 -0.02 4.62
CA SER A 87 0.87 0.81 3.43
C SER A 87 0.56 2.26 3.80
N ALA A 88 -0.24 2.51 4.84
CA ALA A 88 -0.51 3.86 5.32
C ALA A 88 0.76 4.59 5.81
N ARG A 89 1.65 3.88 6.51
CA ARG A 89 2.95 4.43 6.92
C ARG A 89 3.85 4.72 5.72
N ALA A 90 3.88 3.84 4.73
CA ALA A 90 4.63 4.04 3.49
C ALA A 90 4.12 5.27 2.72
N MET A 91 2.79 5.46 2.63
CA MET A 91 2.17 6.64 2.05
C MET A 91 2.60 7.94 2.77
N ALA A 92 2.59 7.94 4.11
CA ALA A 92 3.05 9.09 4.90
C ALA A 92 4.54 9.40 4.68
N ALA A 93 5.38 8.36 4.61
CA ALA A 93 6.80 8.49 4.33
C ALA A 93 7.06 9.07 2.92
N GLN A 94 6.31 8.62 1.91
CA GLN A 94 6.41 9.16 0.54
C GLN A 94 5.99 10.62 0.48
N VAL A 95 4.89 11.01 1.14
CA VAL A 95 4.47 12.42 1.21
C VAL A 95 5.57 13.28 1.84
N SER A 96 6.18 12.79 2.93
CA SER A 96 7.30 13.47 3.58
C SER A 96 8.52 13.59 2.67
N ALA A 97 8.88 12.51 1.97
CA ALA A 97 9.98 12.48 1.00
C ALA A 97 9.75 13.46 -0.16
N ARG A 98 8.52 13.56 -0.67
CA ARG A 98 8.15 14.53 -1.73
C ARG A 98 8.31 15.97 -1.24
N ARG A 99 7.86 16.28 -0.02
CA ARG A 99 8.04 17.61 0.58
C ARG A 99 9.52 17.98 0.68
N LEU A 100 10.36 17.08 1.19
CA LEU A 100 11.80 17.30 1.29
C LEU A 100 12.47 17.46 -0.09
N LEU A 101 12.05 16.66 -1.08
CA LEU A 101 12.54 16.77 -2.44
C LEU A 101 12.26 18.16 -3.04
N TRP A 102 11.03 18.65 -2.89
CA TRP A 102 10.63 19.97 -3.36
C TRP A 102 11.36 21.10 -2.64
N LEU A 103 11.50 21.03 -1.31
CA LEU A 103 12.25 22.02 -0.54
C LEU A 103 13.72 22.10 -0.99
N LYS A 104 14.37 20.94 -1.21
CA LYS A 104 15.75 20.89 -1.71
C LYS A 104 15.88 21.51 -3.10
N HIS A 105 14.94 21.21 -3.99
CA HIS A 105 14.93 21.78 -5.34
C HIS A 105 14.76 23.30 -5.29
N TRP A 106 13.79 23.79 -4.52
CA TRP A 106 13.54 25.21 -4.33
C TRP A 106 14.76 25.97 -3.79
N GLN A 107 15.41 25.45 -2.75
CA GLN A 107 16.63 26.05 -2.19
C GLN A 107 17.76 26.12 -3.22
N ALA A 108 17.90 25.09 -4.07
CA ALA A 108 18.91 25.07 -5.12
C ALA A 108 18.63 26.15 -6.19
N GLU A 109 17.37 26.32 -6.61
CA GLU A 109 16.97 27.36 -7.55
C GLU A 109 17.22 28.76 -7.01
N VAL A 110 16.86 29.03 -5.75
CA VAL A 110 17.11 30.32 -5.10
C VAL A 110 18.61 30.62 -5.08
N LYS A 111 19.46 29.66 -4.67
CA LYS A 111 20.92 29.81 -4.70
C LYS A 111 21.47 30.07 -6.11
N GLN A 112 20.93 29.42 -7.13
CA GLN A 112 21.34 29.67 -8.51
C GLN A 112 20.97 31.07 -8.97
N LYS A 113 19.76 31.55 -8.64
CA LYS A 113 19.31 32.91 -8.97
C LYS A 113 20.20 33.98 -8.32
N TRP A 114 20.57 33.80 -7.06
CA TRP A 114 21.49 34.73 -6.37
C TRP A 114 22.87 34.82 -7.04
N LYS A 115 23.42 33.70 -7.53
CA LYS A 115 24.70 33.69 -8.26
C LYS A 115 24.66 34.37 -9.64
N LEU A 116 23.48 34.48 -10.24
CA LEU A 116 23.30 35.17 -11.53
C LEU A 116 23.10 36.68 -11.34
N ALA A 117 22.77 37.13 -10.13
CA ALA A 117 22.52 38.52 -9.79
C ALA A 117 23.77 39.24 -9.22
N SER A 118 24.83 38.50 -8.91
CA SER A 118 26.16 39.01 -8.52
C SER A 118 27.11 39.06 -9.71
#